data_AF-A0A3B0ZYI2-F1
#
_entry.id   AF-A0A3B0ZYI2-F1
#
_cell.length_a   1.000
_cell.length_b   1.000
_cell.length_c   1.000
_cell.angle_alpha   90.00
_cell.angle_beta   90.00
_cell.angle_gamma   90.00
#
_symmetry.space_group_name_H-M   'P 1'
#
loop_
_entity.id
_entity.type
_entity.pdbx_description
1 polymer ?
#
loop_
_entity_poly.entity_id
_entity_poly.type
_entity_poly.pdbx_seq_one_letter_code
_entity_poly.pdbx_strand_id
1 'polypeptide(L)'
;MSSPVYTSTPAAQNNHYLDTLKYWSVISAYGLAAAEGIRLTQEHIDILNWLRDQFDEIGDIDIIPAMQQLAVMYGPYGGEVFLHTLFPGNVVEQSMRIAGLPVPGPEAEKLSLVN
;
A
#
# COMPACT_ATOMS: atom_id res chain seq x y z
N MET A 1 -53.10 -6.10 -4.41
CA MET A 1 -52.30 -6.77 -3.37
C MET A 1 -50.86 -6.74 -3.85
N SER A 2 -50.12 -5.71 -3.45
CA SER A 2 -48.79 -5.38 -4.00
C SER A 2 -47.72 -6.27 -3.39
N SER A 3 -47.05 -7.07 -4.21
CA SER A 3 -45.87 -7.83 -3.81
C SER A 3 -44.69 -6.88 -3.57
N PRO A 4 -43.88 -7.07 -2.51
CA PRO A 4 -42.72 -6.24 -2.27
C PRO A 4 -41.61 -6.58 -3.27
N VAL A 5 -41.12 -5.56 -3.96
CA VAL A 5 -39.90 -5.60 -4.77
C VAL A 5 -38.74 -5.84 -3.81
N TYR A 6 -38.06 -6.98 -3.95
CA TYR A 6 -36.74 -7.18 -3.37
C TYR A 6 -35.77 -6.25 -4.09
N THR A 7 -35.60 -5.02 -3.60
CA THR A 7 -34.42 -4.22 -3.93
C THR A 7 -33.26 -4.76 -3.09
N SER A 8 -32.62 -5.81 -3.56
CA SER A 8 -31.29 -6.17 -3.08
C SER A 8 -30.32 -5.11 -3.59
N THR A 9 -30.15 -4.03 -2.83
CA THR A 9 -28.97 -3.19 -2.93
C THR A 9 -27.78 -4.04 -2.48
N PRO A 10 -26.79 -4.35 -3.32
CA PRO A 10 -25.57 -4.99 -2.86
C PRO A 10 -24.68 -3.93 -2.21
N ALA A 11 -25.06 -3.49 -1.00
CA ALA A 11 -24.22 -2.67 -0.15
C ALA A 11 -23.16 -3.57 0.52
N ALA A 12 -22.28 -4.17 -0.28
CA ALA A 12 -21.12 -4.93 0.20
C ALA A 12 -20.12 -5.19 -0.93
N GLN A 13 -19.83 -4.19 -1.76
CA GLN A 13 -18.49 -4.08 -2.34
C GLN A 13 -17.74 -3.29 -1.26
N ASN A 14 -16.96 -3.88 -0.35
CA ASN A 14 -15.49 -3.88 -0.48
C ASN A 14 -14.81 -4.64 0.68
N ASN A 15 -15.43 -5.68 1.25
CA ASN A 15 -14.78 -6.44 2.34
C ASN A 15 -13.68 -7.41 1.86
N HIS A 16 -13.57 -7.65 0.55
CA HIS A 16 -12.50 -8.49 -0.01
C HIS A 16 -11.09 -7.98 0.33
N TYR A 17 -10.95 -6.68 0.58
CA TYR A 17 -9.67 -6.05 0.84
C TYR A 17 -9.13 -6.33 2.26
N LEU A 18 -10.03 -6.34 3.26
CA LEU A 18 -9.70 -6.74 4.63
C LEU A 18 -9.34 -8.23 4.73
N ASP A 19 -9.93 -9.07 3.86
CA ASP A 19 -9.53 -10.47 3.75
C ASP A 19 -8.12 -10.62 3.19
N THR A 20 -7.70 -9.83 2.19
CA THR A 20 -6.30 -9.85 1.69
C THR A 20 -5.28 -9.41 2.73
N LEU A 21 -5.63 -8.50 3.63
CA LEU A 21 -4.76 -8.13 4.77
C LEU A 21 -4.48 -9.31 5.70
N LYS A 22 -5.48 -10.17 5.89
CA LYS A 22 -5.42 -11.36 6.77
C LYS A 22 -4.51 -12.47 6.21
N TYR A 23 -4.27 -12.49 4.91
CA TYR A 23 -3.45 -13.50 4.22
C TYR A 23 -2.07 -12.99 3.77
N TRP A 24 -1.73 -11.73 4.04
CA TRP A 24 -0.42 -11.23 3.68
C TRP A 24 0.67 -11.87 4.54
N SER A 25 1.74 -12.28 3.86
CA SER A 25 2.96 -12.79 4.46
C SER A 25 4.17 -12.27 3.68
N VAL A 26 5.35 -12.39 4.26
CA VAL A 26 6.61 -12.10 3.54
C VAL A 26 6.68 -12.89 2.21
N ILE A 27 6.13 -14.11 2.16
CA ILE A 27 6.08 -14.94 0.94
C ILE A 27 5.20 -14.29 -0.14
N SER A 28 4.01 -13.81 0.22
CA SER A 28 3.15 -13.11 -0.75
C SER A 28 3.78 -11.80 -1.22
N ALA A 29 4.49 -11.08 -0.33
CA ALA A 29 5.23 -9.89 -0.69
C ALA A 29 6.30 -10.19 -1.76
N TYR A 30 7.06 -11.28 -1.59
CA TYR A 30 8.02 -11.71 -2.60
C TYR A 30 7.37 -11.99 -3.96
N GLY A 31 6.18 -12.60 -3.98
CA GLY A 31 5.43 -12.85 -5.21
C GLY A 31 4.99 -11.55 -5.90
N LEU A 32 4.47 -10.59 -5.13
CA LEU A 32 4.04 -9.29 -5.63
C LEU A 32 5.22 -8.44 -6.13
N ALA A 33 6.32 -8.43 -5.38
CA ALA A 33 7.54 -7.73 -5.77
C ALA A 33 8.17 -8.34 -7.03
N ALA A 34 8.17 -9.67 -7.16
CA ALA A 34 8.66 -10.33 -8.37
C ALA A 34 7.84 -9.97 -9.62
N ALA A 35 6.52 -9.78 -9.48
CA ALA A 35 5.67 -9.31 -10.57
C ALA A 35 6.01 -7.88 -11.02
N GLU A 36 6.51 -7.04 -10.10
CA GLU A 36 7.01 -5.69 -10.36
C GLU A 36 8.50 -5.65 -10.77
N GLY A 37 9.17 -6.81 -10.83
CA GLY A 37 10.61 -6.89 -11.10
C GLY A 37 11.50 -6.38 -9.96
N ILE A 38 10.95 -6.27 -8.75
CA ILE A 38 11.65 -5.79 -7.54
C ILE A 38 12.17 -6.98 -6.73
N ARG A 39 13.43 -6.87 -6.31
CA ARG A 39 14.03 -7.83 -5.37
C ARG A 39 13.90 -7.29 -3.95
N LEU A 40 13.03 -7.91 -3.14
CA LEU A 40 12.89 -7.51 -1.74
C LEU A 40 14.17 -7.77 -0.95
N THR A 41 14.72 -6.71 -0.38
CA THR A 41 15.76 -6.72 0.65
C THR A 41 15.14 -6.52 2.04
N GLN A 42 15.96 -6.51 3.08
CA GLN A 42 15.48 -6.28 4.45
C GLN A 42 14.79 -4.92 4.57
N GLU A 43 15.34 -3.88 3.94
CA GLU A 43 14.81 -2.52 3.99
C GLU A 43 13.44 -2.43 3.33
N HIS A 44 13.20 -3.19 2.25
CA HIS A 44 11.86 -3.29 1.67
C HIS A 44 10.89 -3.92 2.67
N ILE A 45 11.28 -5.04 3.29
CA ILE A 45 10.43 -5.76 4.25
C ILE A 45 10.10 -4.86 5.45
N ASP A 46 11.06 -4.10 5.94
CA ASP A 46 10.88 -3.17 7.07
C ASP A 46 9.87 -2.07 6.73
N ILE A 47 9.97 -1.47 5.53
CA ILE A 47 9.00 -0.47 5.05
C ILE A 47 7.60 -1.08 4.91
N LEU A 48 7.50 -2.28 4.31
CA LEU A 48 6.21 -2.94 4.09
C LEU A 48 5.53 -3.32 5.41
N ASN A 49 6.30 -3.83 6.38
CA ASN A 49 5.78 -4.12 7.73
C ASN A 49 5.35 -2.83 8.42
N TRP A 50 6.15 -1.77 8.34
CA TRP A 50 5.81 -0.49 8.95
C TRP A 50 4.49 0.09 8.41
N LEU A 51 4.30 0.06 7.09
CA LEU A 51 3.03 0.47 6.48
C LEU A 51 1.87 -0.37 7.00
N ARG A 52 2.05 -1.69 7.12
CA ARG A 52 1.01 -2.58 7.63
C ARG A 52 0.69 -2.31 9.10
N ASP A 53 1.69 -2.03 9.92
CA ASP A 53 1.49 -1.67 11.33
C ASP A 53 0.68 -0.37 11.45
N GLN A 54 0.95 0.63 10.60
CA GLN A 54 0.15 1.85 10.53
C GLN A 54 -1.30 1.57 10.10
N PHE A 55 -1.50 0.67 9.14
CA PHE A 55 -2.86 0.25 8.73
C PHE A 55 -3.60 -0.46 9.87
N ASP A 56 -2.93 -1.36 10.59
CA ASP A 56 -3.54 -2.16 11.66
C ASP A 56 -3.98 -1.27 12.84
N GLU A 57 -3.22 -0.21 13.13
CA GLU A 57 -3.52 0.73 14.21
C GLU A 57 -4.74 1.62 13.93
N ILE A 58 -4.88 2.13 12.68
CA ILE A 58 -5.84 3.20 12.35
C ILE A 58 -6.97 2.71 11.44
N GLY A 59 -6.80 1.58 10.75
CA GLY A 59 -7.73 1.02 9.77
C GLY A 59 -7.72 1.72 8.41
N ASP A 60 -6.86 2.72 8.25
CA ASP A 60 -6.61 3.47 7.03
C ASP A 60 -5.17 4.03 7.05
N ILE A 61 -4.58 4.30 5.89
CA ILE A 61 -3.30 4.97 5.78
C ILE A 61 -3.44 6.13 4.81
N ASP A 62 -3.12 7.33 5.31
CA ASP A 62 -2.77 8.43 4.42
C ASP A 62 -1.32 8.24 3.95
N ILE A 63 -1.16 7.84 2.69
CA ILE A 63 0.11 7.38 2.15
C ILE A 63 1.13 8.51 2.00
N ILE A 64 0.66 9.75 1.82
CA ILE A 64 1.53 10.92 1.66
C ILE A 64 2.33 11.21 2.94
N PRO A 65 1.69 11.43 4.11
CA PRO A 65 2.42 11.63 5.35
C PRO A 65 3.20 10.38 5.76
N ALA A 66 2.71 9.17 5.43
CA ALA A 66 3.43 7.93 5.68
C ALA A 66 4.76 7.88 4.91
N MET A 67 4.76 8.23 3.62
CA MET A 67 5.99 8.31 2.81
C MET A 67 6.92 9.42 3.30
N GLN A 68 6.39 10.58 3.70
CA GLN A 68 7.21 11.66 4.27
C GLN A 68 7.88 11.20 5.58
N GLN A 69 7.15 10.48 6.44
CA GLN A 69 7.69 9.95 7.68
C GLN A 69 8.77 8.90 7.43
N LEU A 70 8.58 8.02 6.44
CA LEU A 70 9.61 7.08 5.98
C LEU A 70 10.83 7.83 5.43
N ALA A 71 10.66 8.87 4.62
CA ALA A 71 11.77 9.66 4.10
C ALA A 71 12.57 10.33 5.23
N VAL A 72 11.91 10.79 6.30
CA VAL A 72 12.56 11.30 7.51
C VAL A 72 13.29 10.18 8.26
N MET A 73 12.66 9.02 8.45
CA MET A 73 13.24 7.87 9.15
C MET A 73 14.51 7.35 8.45
N TYR A 74 14.48 7.29 7.12
CA TYR A 74 15.60 6.89 6.28
C TYR A 74 16.51 8.06 5.87
N GLY A 75 16.35 9.25 6.47
CA GLY A 75 17.16 10.45 6.19
C GLY A 75 18.68 10.20 6.20
N PRO A 76 19.24 9.48 7.20
CA PRO A 76 20.67 9.12 7.21
C PRO A 76 21.13 8.25 6.03
N TYR A 77 20.21 7.57 5.36
CA TYR A 77 20.46 6.69 4.20
C TYR A 77 20.11 7.35 2.86
N GLY A 78 19.68 8.62 2.85
CA GLY A 78 19.29 9.36 1.65
C GLY A 78 17.79 9.69 1.56
N GLY A 79 16.99 9.30 2.56
CA GLY A 79 15.59 9.69 2.70
C GLY A 79 14.73 9.33 1.49
N GLU A 80 14.13 10.32 0.84
CA GLU A 80 13.29 10.13 -0.35
C GLU A 80 14.05 9.47 -1.51
N VAL A 81 15.31 9.87 -1.75
CA VAL A 81 16.16 9.26 -2.80
C VAL A 81 16.40 7.77 -2.52
N PHE A 82 16.53 7.41 -1.24
CA PHE A 82 16.66 6.02 -0.83
C PHE A 82 15.39 5.22 -1.13
N LEU A 83 14.21 5.77 -0.82
CA LEU A 83 12.93 5.12 -1.14
C LEU A 83 12.74 4.91 -2.65
N HIS A 84 13.10 5.90 -3.47
CA HIS A 84 13.10 5.77 -4.94
C HIS A 84 14.12 4.74 -5.46
N THR A 85 15.19 4.49 -4.72
CA THR A 85 16.17 3.45 -5.07
C THR A 85 15.62 2.04 -4.78
N LEU A 86 14.85 1.89 -3.70
CA LEU A 86 14.20 0.63 -3.36
C LEU A 86 13.03 0.32 -4.30
N PHE A 87 12.19 1.31 -4.59
CA PHE A 87 11.03 1.17 -5.46
C PHE A 87 11.20 2.03 -6.71
N PRO A 88 11.86 1.51 -7.77
CA PRO A 88 12.28 2.30 -8.94
C PRO A 88 11.13 2.74 -9.84
N GLY A 89 9.94 2.17 -9.67
CA GLY A 89 8.72 2.62 -10.33
C GLY A 89 8.03 3.71 -9.51
N ASN A 90 6.73 3.55 -9.31
CA ASN A 90 5.98 4.43 -8.43
C ASN A 90 6.12 3.93 -6.98
N VAL A 91 6.95 4.62 -6.17
CA VAL A 91 7.23 4.25 -4.77
C VAL A 91 5.96 4.02 -3.97
N VAL A 92 4.97 4.91 -4.12
CA VAL A 92 3.69 4.86 -3.41
C VAL A 92 2.89 3.63 -3.83
N GLU A 93 2.66 3.46 -5.14
CA GLU A 93 1.87 2.33 -5.61
C GLU A 93 2.55 0.99 -5.35
N GLN A 94 3.86 0.90 -5.58
CA GLN A 94 4.61 -0.33 -5.42
C GLN A 94 4.70 -0.73 -3.95
N SER A 95 5.00 0.20 -3.05
CA SER A 95 5.02 -0.09 -1.61
C SER A 95 3.64 -0.55 -1.12
N MET A 96 2.56 0.16 -1.49
CA MET A 96 1.20 -0.21 -1.10
C MET A 96 0.79 -1.56 -1.69
N ARG A 97 0.99 -1.77 -2.99
CA ARG A 97 0.64 -3.00 -3.69
C ARG A 97 1.38 -4.20 -3.10
N ILE A 98 2.69 -4.08 -2.87
CA ILE A 98 3.51 -5.16 -2.29
C ILE A 98 3.16 -5.40 -0.82
N ALA A 99 2.76 -4.37 -0.07
CA ALA A 99 2.30 -4.49 1.32
C ALA A 99 0.91 -5.14 1.43
N GLY A 100 0.25 -5.42 0.29
CA GLY A 100 -1.14 -5.86 0.25
C GLY A 100 -2.11 -4.77 0.69
N LEU A 101 -1.70 -3.50 0.57
CA LEU A 101 -2.43 -2.30 0.93
C LEU A 101 -3.32 -1.79 -0.22
N PRO A 102 -4.43 -1.08 0.06
CA PRO A 102 -5.30 -0.62 -1.02
C PRO A 102 -4.56 0.51 -1.72
N VAL A 103 -4.24 0.32 -2.99
CA VAL A 103 -3.54 1.35 -3.76
C VAL A 103 -4.48 2.54 -3.92
N PRO A 104 -4.05 3.77 -3.56
CA PRO A 104 -4.88 4.95 -3.75
C PRO A 104 -5.18 5.13 -5.24
N GLY A 105 -6.35 5.69 -5.56
CA GLY A 105 -6.70 5.99 -6.95
C GLY A 105 -5.69 6.96 -7.61
N PRO A 106 -5.76 7.12 -8.95
CA PRO A 106 -4.78 7.87 -9.75
C PRO A 106 -4.57 9.35 -9.35
N GLU A 107 -5.37 9.87 -8.43
CA GLU A 107 -5.27 11.24 -7.92
C GLU A 107 -4.11 11.42 -6.90
N ALA A 108 -3.74 10.37 -6.16
CA ALA A 108 -2.61 10.41 -5.23
C ALA A 108 -1.23 10.41 -5.95
N GLU A 109 -1.21 10.08 -7.24
CA GLU A 109 0.00 10.06 -8.09
C GLU A 109 0.63 11.44 -8.26
N LYS A 110 -0.18 12.50 -8.13
CA LYS A 110 0.24 13.87 -8.45
C LYS A 110 1.32 14.43 -7.50
N LEU A 111 1.57 13.78 -6.36
CA LEU A 111 2.58 14.26 -5.40
C LEU A 111 4.02 13.86 -5.74
N SER A 112 4.24 12.84 -6.58
CA SER A 112 5.59 12.49 -7.06
C SER A 112 6.03 13.29 -8.30
N LEU A 113 5.15 14.12 -8.86
CA LEU A 113 5.39 14.92 -10.08
C LEU A 113 5.54 16.43 -9.83
N VAL A 114 5.51 16.87 -8.58
CA VAL A 114 5.77 18.29 -8.27
C VAL A 114 7.19 18.41 -7.69
N ASN A 115 8.15 18.45 -8.60
CA ASN A 115 9.47 19.05 -8.36
C ASN A 115 9.43 20.51 -8.81
#